data_AF-A0A1G6X502-F1
#
_entry.id   AF-A0A1G6X502-F1
#
_cell.length_a   1.000
_cell.length_b   1.000
_cell.length_c   1.000
_cell.angle_alpha   90.00
_cell.angle_beta   90.00
_cell.angle_gamma   90.00
#
_symmetry.space_group_name_H-M   'P 1'
#
loop_
_entity.id
_entity.type
_entity.pdbx_description
1 polymer ?
#
loop_
_entity_poly.entity_id
_entity_poly.type
_entity_poly.pdbx_seq_one_letter_code
_entity_poly.pdbx_strand_id
1 'polypeptide(L)' 'MIKNVGTAENIRMEILRRVQGSADLGDSCRDCDIPVPRKVDPAGNGGCNWVIDELRVAQECVSPLKAVIAEMMREYDLA' A
#
# COMPACT_ATOMS: atom_id res chain seq x y z
N MET A 1 -14.01 1.52 -13.15
CA MET A 1 -12.89 0.58 -13.06
C MET A 1 -13.31 -0.49 -12.07
N ILE A 2 -13.28 -1.77 -12.42
CA ILE A 2 -13.58 -2.86 -11.47
C ILE A 2 -12.32 -3.06 -10.64
N LYS A 3 -12.43 -3.01 -9.31
CA LYS A 3 -11.30 -3.26 -8.41
C LYS A 3 -11.01 -4.76 -8.34
N ASN A 4 -9.74 -5.10 -8.22
CA ASN A 4 -9.32 -6.45 -7.88
C ASN A 4 -9.71 -6.75 -6.42
N VAL A 5 -9.93 -8.03 -6.10
CA VAL A 5 -10.12 -8.47 -4.72
C VAL A 5 -8.91 -9.27 -4.28
N GLY A 6 -8.28 -8.88 -3.18
CA GLY A 6 -7.08 -9.53 -2.66
C GLY A 6 -7.15 -9.77 -1.15
N THR A 7 -6.45 -10.78 -0.66
CA THR A 7 -6.20 -10.94 0.78
C THR A 7 -5.21 -9.88 1.25
N ALA A 8 -5.12 -9.67 2.56
CA ALA A 8 -4.21 -8.68 3.12
C ALA A 8 -2.75 -8.98 2.76
N GLU A 9 -2.36 -10.24 2.81
CA GLU A 9 -1.03 -10.72 2.42
C GLU A 9 -0.76 -10.49 0.92
N ASN A 10 -1.72 -10.77 0.05
CA ASN A 10 -1.56 -10.55 -1.39
C ASN A 10 -1.38 -9.07 -1.72
N ILE A 11 -2.20 -8.21 -1.11
CA ILE A 11 -2.09 -6.76 -1.29
C ILE A 11 -0.74 -6.26 -0.74
N ARG A 12 -0.31 -6.72 0.44
CA ARG A 12 1.00 -6.39 1.02
C ARG A 12 2.15 -6.80 0.09
N MET A 13 2.12 -8.03 -0.44
CA MET A 13 3.15 -8.52 -1.35
C MET A 13 3.22 -7.70 -2.64
N GLU A 14 2.08 -7.30 -3.20
CA GLU A 14 2.08 -6.46 -4.41
C GLU A 14 2.58 -5.04 -4.13
N ILE A 15 2.26 -4.46 -2.97
CA ILE A 15 2.86 -3.19 -2.53
C ILE A 15 4.38 -3.33 -2.47
N LEU A 16 4.89 -4.36 -1.79
CA LEU A 16 6.33 -4.61 -1.68
C LEU A 16 6.98 -4.78 -3.06
N ARG A 17 6.34 -5.55 -3.96
CA ARG A 17 6.82 -5.74 -5.33
C ARG A 17 6.95 -4.42 -6.10
N ARG A 18 5.97 -3.52 -5.97
CA ARG A 18 5.99 -2.21 -6.62
C ARG A 18 7.03 -1.28 -6.02
N VAL A 19 7.18 -1.30 -4.70
CA VAL A 19 8.20 -0.51 -4.00
C VAL A 19 9.60 -0.93 -4.44
N GLN A 20 9.87 -2.24 -4.47
CA GLN A 20 11.16 -2.80 -4.88
C GLN A 20 11.46 -2.57 -6.37
N GLY A 21 10.42 -2.59 -7.21
CA GLY A 21 10.55 -2.40 -8.66
C GLY A 21 10.50 -0.95 -9.13
N SER A 22 10.24 0.02 -8.23
CA SER A 22 10.14 1.43 -8.60
C SER A 22 11.52 2.05 -8.78
N ALA A 23 11.74 2.70 -9.92
CA ALA A 23 12.94 3.48 -10.19
C ALA A 23 12.93 4.84 -9.45
N ASP A 24 11.75 5.30 -9.03
CA ASP A 24 11.55 6.57 -8.33
C ASP A 24 11.80 6.46 -6.82
N LEU A 25 11.80 5.22 -6.29
CA LEU A 25 12.18 4.90 -4.94
C LEU A 25 13.69 4.60 -4.91
N GLY A 26 14.45 5.43 -4.21
CA GLY A 26 15.89 5.21 -4.00
C GLY A 26 16.16 3.87 -3.29
N ASP A 27 17.38 3.35 -3.42
CA ASP A 27 17.77 2.04 -2.87
C ASP A 27 17.44 1.89 -1.37
N SER A 28 17.48 2.98 -0.60
CA SER A 28 17.15 3.02 0.83
C SER A 28 15.69 2.67 1.16
N CYS A 29 14.79 2.74 0.18
CA CYS A 29 13.36 2.46 0.37
C CYS A 29 12.95 1.06 -0.11
N ARG A 30 13.88 0.22 -0.57
CA ARG A 30 13.54 -1.14 -1.04
C ARG A 30 13.31 -2.14 0.08
N ASP A 31 13.88 -1.88 1.25
CA ASP A 31 13.80 -2.74 2.45
C ASP A 31 12.74 -2.24 3.46
N CYS A 32 11.73 -1.49 2.99
CA CYS A 32 10.64 -1.03 3.84
C CYS A 32 9.84 -2.22 4.41
N ASP A 33 9.60 -2.22 5.72
CA ASP A 33 8.55 -3.07 6.28
C ASP A 33 7.19 -2.38 6.09
N ILE A 34 6.34 -3.03 5.29
CA ILE A 34 4.96 -2.59 5.05
C ILE A 34 4.04 -3.40 5.94
N PRO A 35 3.24 -2.78 6.82
CA PRO A 35 2.25 -3.51 7.61
C PRO A 35 1.21 -4.19 6.74
N VAL A 36 0.57 -5.22 7.31
CA VAL A 36 -0.55 -5.91 6.67
C VAL A 36 -1.76 -4.96 6.58
N PRO A 37 -2.39 -4.81 5.40
CA PRO A 37 -3.62 -4.04 5.24
C PRO A 37 -4.72 -4.46 6.21
N ARG A 38 -5.38 -3.48 6.81
CA ARG A 38 -6.51 -3.69 7.73
C ARG A 38 -7.81 -3.21 7.09
N LYS A 39 -8.87 -4.00 7.27
CA LYS A 39 -10.20 -3.66 6.76
C LYS A 39 -10.78 -2.46 7.52
N VAL A 40 -11.44 -1.57 6.77
CA VAL A 40 -12.15 -0.41 7.30
C VAL A 40 -13.46 -0.21 6.56
N ASP A 41 -14.35 0.59 7.15
CA ASP A 41 -15.56 1.04 6.46
C ASP A 41 -15.19 2.01 5.31
N PRO A 42 -15.54 1.70 4.05
CA PRO A 42 -15.29 2.58 2.91
C PRO A 42 -15.93 3.96 3.05
N ALA A 43 -17.05 4.08 3.76
CA ALA A 43 -17.75 5.36 3.95
C ALA A 43 -16.87 6.38 4.70
N GLY A 44 -16.02 5.90 5.60
CA GLY A 44 -15.07 6.73 6.35
C GLY A 44 -13.69 6.86 5.71
N ASN A 45 -13.43 6.18 4.59
CA ASN A 45 -12.09 6.07 3.99
C ASN A 45 -12.11 6.30 2.46
N GLY A 46 -12.84 7.33 2.03
CA GLY A 46 -12.84 7.77 0.63
C GLY A 46 -13.25 6.69 -0.39
N GLY A 47 -14.06 5.71 0.01
CA GLY A 47 -14.48 4.59 -0.83
C GLY A 47 -13.48 3.43 -0.94
N CYS A 48 -12.40 3.43 -0.16
CA CYS A 48 -11.46 2.32 -0.06
C CYS A 48 -11.76 1.47 1.18
N ASN A 49 -11.84 0.15 1.07
CA ASN A 49 -12.25 -0.72 2.18
C ASN A 49 -11.10 -1.20 3.08
N TRP A 50 -9.90 -0.64 2.92
CA TRP A 50 -8.73 -0.97 3.72
C TRP A 50 -7.77 0.21 3.87
N VAL A 51 -6.89 0.13 4.87
CA VAL A 51 -5.79 1.08 5.12
C VAL A 51 -4.53 0.34 5.55
N ILE A 52 -3.40 1.03 5.51
CA ILE A 52 -2.19 0.68 6.26
C ILE A 52 -2.04 1.73 7.37
N ASP A 53 -1.91 1.27 8.61
CA ASP A 53 -1.92 2.15 9.78
C ASP A 53 -0.63 3.01 9.89
N GLU A 54 0.50 2.41 10.26
CA GLU A 54 1.75 3.15 10.47
C GLU A 54 2.92 2.56 9.67
N LEU A 55 3.56 3.40 8.86
CA LEU A 55 4.76 3.03 8.11
C LEU A 55 6.00 3.25 8.97
N ARG A 56 6.74 2.18 9.26
CA ARG A 56 8.02 2.24 9.99
C ARG A 56 9.18 2.28 8.99
N VAL A 57 9.32 3.39 8.30
CA VAL A 57 10.32 3.60 7.24
C VAL A 57 11.10 4.90 7.46
N ALA A 58 12.24 5.04 6.79
CA ALA A 58 12.98 6.30 6.78
C ALA A 58 12.11 7.43 6.22
N GLN A 59 12.30 8.65 6.73
CA GLN A 59 11.38 9.77 6.46
C GLN A 59 11.28 10.11 4.97
N GLU A 60 12.38 9.97 4.24
CA GLU A 60 12.47 10.13 2.78
C GLU A 60 11.62 9.12 2.00
N CYS A 61 11.36 7.94 2.58
CA CYS A 61 10.57 6.88 1.96
C CYS A 61 9.06 7.04 2.20
N VAL A 62 8.64 7.86 3.16
CA VAL A 62 7.22 7.99 3.55
C VAL A 62 6.36 8.48 2.39
N SER A 63 6.79 9.54 1.69
CA SER A 63 5.98 10.15 0.64
C SER A 63 5.80 9.26 -0.59
N PRO A 64 6.88 8.70 -1.21
CA PRO A 64 6.68 7.83 -2.36
C PRO A 64 6.00 6.50 -1.99
N LEU A 65 6.21 5.97 -0.78
CA LEU A 65 5.50 4.79 -0.31
C LEU A 65 3.99 5.03 -0.15
N LYS A 66 3.61 6.20 0.41
CA LYS A 66 2.20 6.61 0.47
C LYS A 66 1.57 6.74 -0.93
N ALA A 67 2.33 7.18 -1.93
CA ALA A 67 1.84 7.25 -3.30
C ALA A 67 1.51 5.85 -3.85
N VAL A 68 2.41 4.88 -3.69
CA VAL A 68 2.17 3.47 -4.09
C VAL A 68 0.96 2.90 -3.36
N ILE A 69 0.83 3.12 -2.05
CA ILE A 69 -0.31 2.63 -1.25
C ILE A 69 -1.63 3.24 -1.74
N ALA A 70 -1.65 4.54 -2.04
CA ALA A 70 -2.85 5.21 -2.55
C ALA A 70 -3.29 4.70 -3.92
N GLU A 71 -2.36 4.32 -4.79
CA GLU A 71 -2.67 3.61 -6.04
C GLU A 71 -3.25 2.24 -5.76
N MET A 72 -2.61 1.46 -4.89
CA MET A 72 -3.09 0.13 -4.51
C MET A 72 -4.49 0.15 -3.91
N MET A 73 -4.83 1.15 -3.08
CA MET A 73 -6.18 1.31 -2.50
C MET A 73 -7.26 1.59 -3.57
N ARG A 74 -6.88 2.21 -4.69
CA ARG A 74 -7.78 2.46 -5.82
C ARG A 74 -7.96 1.23 -6.71
N GLU A 75 -6.94 0.37 -6.78
CA GLU A 75 -6.91 -0.83 -7.61
C GLU A 75 -7.48 -2.07 -6.92
N TYR A 76 -7.37 -2.17 -5.59
CA TYR A 76 -7.75 -3.35 -4.81
C TYR A 76 -8.76 -3.02 -3.72
N ASP A 77 -9.72 -3.93 -3.55
CA ASP A 77 -10.47 -4.10 -2.31
C ASP A 77 -9.92 -5.31 -1.54
N LEU A 78 -9.89 -5.16 -0.21
CA LEU A 78 -9.51 -6.22 0.72
C LEU A 78 -10.69 -7.20 0.90
N ALA A 79 -10.42 -8.48 0.63
CA ALA A 79 -11.37 -9.59 0.72
C ALA A 79 -12.01 -9.73 2.10
#